data_AF-A0AAU9TS63-F1
#
_entry.id   AF-A0AAU9TS63-F1
#
_cell.length_a   1.000
_cell.length_b   1.000
_cell.length_c   1.000
_cell.angle_alpha   90.00
_cell.angle_beta   90.00
_cell.angle_gamma   90.00
#
_symmetry.space_group_name_H-M   'P 1'
#
loop_
_entity.id
_entity.type
_entity.pdbx_description
1 polymer ?
#
loop_
_entity_poly.entity_id
_entity_poly.type
_entity_poly.pdbx_seq_one_letter_code
_entity_poly.pdbx_strand_id
1 'polypeptide(L)' 'MEQQNRNFMALIEAMKAPSTSKDIRLPEFNPDKDNVDACAWITTADMCITDPELQGASLMIALSRALKGQASAWLS' A
#
# COMPACT_ATOMS: atom_id res chain seq x y z
N MET A 1 -8.33 20.11 37.55
CA MET A 1 -7.79 20.19 36.16
C MET A 1 -7.38 18.83 35.60
N GLU A 2 -6.84 17.90 36.41
CA GLU A 2 -6.35 16.60 35.92
C GLU A 2 -7.42 15.70 35.28
N GLN A 3 -8.67 15.77 35.78
CA GLN A 3 -9.77 14.97 35.24
C GLN A 3 -10.14 15.37 33.80
N GLN A 4 -10.06 16.67 33.46
CA GLN A 4 -10.27 17.13 32.10
C GLN A 4 -9.12 16.68 31.19
N ASN A 5 -7.89 16.71 31.68
CA ASN A 5 -6.71 16.27 30.91
C ASN A 5 -6.80 14.78 30.59
N ARG A 6 -7.24 13.95 31.55
CA ARG A 6 -7.50 12.52 31.33
C ARG A 6 -8.61 12.27 30.31
N ASN A 7 -9.72 13.01 30.39
CA ASN A 7 -10.80 12.89 29.42
C ASN A 7 -10.35 13.32 28.01
N PHE A 8 -9.53 14.36 27.91
CA PHE A 8 -8.99 14.83 26.63
C PHE A 8 -8.04 13.80 26.01
N MET A 9 -7.17 13.17 26.80
CA MET A 9 -6.32 12.08 26.32
C MET A 9 -7.12 10.85 25.88
N ALA A 10 -8.12 10.43 26.66
CA ALA A 10 -8.99 9.32 26.29
C ALA A 10 -9.78 9.61 25.01
N LEU A 11 -10.20 10.87 24.80
CA LEU A 11 -10.85 11.30 23.57
C LEU A 11 -9.88 11.26 22.38
N ILE A 12 -8.64 11.75 22.55
CA ILE A 12 -7.60 11.67 21.50
C ILE A 12 -7.30 10.21 21.14
N GLU A 13 -7.23 9.32 22.12
CA GLU A 13 -6.96 7.91 21.93
C GLU A 13 -8.14 7.20 21.23
N ALA A 14 -9.38 7.55 21.57
CA ALA A 14 -10.59 7.06 20.90
C ALA A 14 -10.80 7.66 19.50
N MET A 15 -10.34 8.89 19.26
CA MET A 15 -10.33 9.54 17.94
C MET A 15 -9.17 9.10 17.07
N LYS A 16 -8.18 8.39 17.64
CA LYS A 16 -7.16 7.69 16.89
C LYS A 16 -7.87 6.57 16.15
N ALA A 17 -8.34 6.89 14.94
CA ALA A 17 -8.93 5.94 14.03
C ALA A 17 -8.05 4.68 14.02
N PRO A 18 -8.64 3.45 13.96
CA PRO A 18 -7.84 2.26 13.75
C PRO A 18 -6.95 2.58 12.57
N SER A 19 -5.63 2.60 12.81
CA SER A 19 -4.63 2.99 11.82
C SER A 19 -5.04 2.30 10.54
N THR A 20 -5.62 3.07 9.62
CA THR A 20 -6.19 2.51 8.40
C THR A 20 -5.06 1.71 7.80
N SER A 21 -5.26 0.38 7.71
CA SER A 21 -4.28 -0.55 7.15
C SER A 21 -3.63 0.18 6.00
N LYS A 22 -2.34 0.52 6.10
CA LYS A 22 -1.73 1.43 5.13
C LYS A 22 -2.03 0.84 3.76
N ASP A 23 -2.84 1.53 2.95
CA ASP A 23 -3.17 1.08 1.59
C ASP A 23 -1.93 1.37 0.76
N ILE A 24 -0.90 0.55 0.97
CA ILE A 24 0.37 0.63 0.27
C ILE A 24 0.07 0.23 -1.17
N ARG A 25 0.23 1.19 -2.07
CA ARG A 25 -0.03 1.01 -3.50
C ARG A 25 1.28 0.89 -4.24
N LEU A 26 1.38 -0.17 -5.02
CA LEU A 26 2.39 -0.30 -6.07
C LEU A 26 1.99 0.58 -7.27
N PRO A 27 2.95 1.15 -8.00
CA PRO A 27 2.69 1.85 -9.24
C PRO A 27 2.03 0.92 -10.26
N GLU A 28 1.23 1.45 -11.19
CA GLU A 28 0.65 0.65 -12.28
C GLU A 28 1.75 0.15 -13.23
N PHE A 29 1.70 -1.12 -13.61
CA PHE A 29 2.50 -1.70 -14.69
C PHE A 29 1.58 -2.26 -15.77
N ASN A 30 1.66 -1.69 -16.97
CA ASN A 30 0.89 -2.16 -18.11
C ASN A 30 1.79 -2.29 -19.35
N PRO A 31 2.37 -3.47 -19.62
CA PRO A 31 3.28 -3.65 -20.75
C PRO A 31 2.61 -3.51 -22.13
N ASP A 32 1.27 -3.43 -22.20
CA ASP A 32 0.56 -3.15 -23.45
C ASP A 32 0.54 -1.66 -23.82
N LYS A 33 1.02 -0.77 -22.93
CA LYS A 33 1.18 0.66 -23.22
C LYS A 33 2.55 0.93 -23.83
N ASP A 34 2.59 1.84 -24.80
CA ASP A 34 3.83 2.34 -25.37
C ASP A 34 4.66 3.08 -24.31
N ASN A 35 6.00 3.00 -24.43
CA ASN A 35 6.95 3.68 -23.54
C ASN A 35 6.90 3.25 -22.04
N VAL A 36 6.60 1.98 -21.77
CA VAL A 36 6.68 1.42 -20.41
C VAL A 36 8.10 0.93 -20.12
N ASP A 37 8.70 1.52 -19.09
CA ASP A 37 10.04 1.18 -18.63
C ASP A 37 9.96 0.20 -17.46
N ALA A 38 10.15 -1.09 -17.76
CA ALA A 38 10.06 -2.15 -16.75
C ALA A 38 11.11 -2.01 -15.65
N CYS A 39 12.32 -1.55 -15.98
CA CYS A 39 13.39 -1.33 -15.00
C CYS A 39 13.02 -0.21 -14.02
N ALA A 40 12.48 0.91 -14.52
CA ALA A 40 12.02 1.99 -13.66
C ALA A 40 10.87 1.55 -12.74
N TRP A 41 9.93 0.76 -13.27
CA TRP A 41 8.84 0.21 -12.46
C TRP A 41 9.34 -0.74 -11.37
N ILE A 42 10.21 -1.69 -11.70
CA ILE A 42 10.79 -2.65 -10.74
C ILE A 42 11.51 -1.91 -9.62
N THR A 43 12.31 -0.90 -9.95
CA THR A 43 13.04 -0.09 -8.96
C THR A 43 12.09 0.60 -7.99
N THR A 44 10.97 1.13 -8.49
CA THR A 44 9.97 1.80 -7.65
C THR A 44 9.16 0.79 -6.83
N ALA A 45 8.80 -0.35 -7.42
CA ALA A 45 8.09 -1.42 -6.76
C ALA A 45 8.90 -2.04 -5.62
N ASP A 46 10.21 -2.22 -5.81
CA ASP A 46 11.15 -2.69 -4.79
C ASP A 46 11.11 -1.78 -3.54
N MET A 47 11.16 -0.46 -3.73
CA MET A 47 11.04 0.50 -2.62
C MET A 47 9.73 0.33 -1.84
N CYS A 48 8.61 0.02 -2.51
CA CYS A 48 7.33 -0.24 -1.83
C CYS A 48 7.28 -1.60 -1.12
N ILE A 49 7.93 -2.63 -1.69
CA ILE A 49 7.95 -4.01 -1.15
C ILE A 49 8.86 -4.12 0.07
N THR A 50 9.86 -3.25 0.22
CA THR A 50 10.67 -3.18 1.44
C THR A 50 9.87 -2.72 2.67
N ASP A 51 8.64 -2.22 2.51
CA ASP A 51 7.78 -1.88 3.64
C ASP A 51 7.33 -3.14 4.41
N PRO A 52 7.58 -3.22 5.73
CA PRO A 52 7.28 -4.42 6.52
C PRO A 52 5.79 -4.74 6.62
N GLU A 53 4.90 -3.80 6.33
CA GLU A 53 3.45 -4.04 6.30
C GLU A 53 2.98 -4.63 4.95
N LEU A 54 3.78 -4.55 3.88
CA LEU A 54 3.44 -5.08 2.55
C LEU A 54 3.91 -6.54 2.39
N GLN A 55 3.24 -7.46 3.09
CA GLN A 55 3.56 -8.89 3.05
C GLN A 55 2.33 -9.78 2.85
N GLY A 56 2.57 -11.05 2.47
CA GLY A 56 1.54 -12.08 2.35
C GLY A 56 0.39 -11.68 1.43
N ALA A 57 -0.85 -11.75 1.94
CA ALA A 57 -2.05 -11.42 1.17
C ALA A 57 -2.10 -9.95 0.74
N SER A 58 -1.60 -9.02 1.56
CA SER A 58 -1.56 -7.59 1.23
C SER A 58 -0.66 -7.32 0.01
N LEU A 59 0.47 -8.01 -0.08
CA LEU A 59 1.36 -7.93 -1.24
C LEU A 59 0.69 -8.47 -2.51
N MET A 60 0.00 -9.61 -2.41
CA MET A 60 -0.74 -10.20 -3.54
C MET A 60 -1.87 -9.28 -4.02
N ILE A 61 -2.59 -8.63 -3.10
CA ILE A 61 -3.62 -7.64 -3.43
C ILE A 61 -3.01 -6.40 -4.08
N ALA A 62 -1.87 -5.91 -3.60
CA ALA A 62 -1.19 -4.76 -4.19
C ALA A 62 -0.67 -5.08 -5.61
N LEU A 63 -0.09 -6.26 -5.83
CA LEU A 63 0.38 -6.73 -7.13
C LEU A 63 -0.77 -6.91 -8.13
N SER A 64 -1.86 -7.55 -7.73
CA SER A 64 -3.05 -7.72 -8.60
C SER A 64 -3.70 -6.40 -8.99
N ARG A 65 -3.60 -5.36 -8.14
CA ARG A 65 -4.05 -4.00 -8.48
C ARG A 65 -3.10 -3.29 -9.45
N ALA A 66 -1.80 -3.47 -9.27
CA ALA A 66 -0.74 -2.80 -10.03
C ALA A 66 -0.53 -3.36 -11.43
N LEU A 67 -0.54 -4.69 -11.59
CA LEU A 67 -0.37 -5.34 -12.89
C LEU A 67 -1.64 -5.20 -13.74
N LYS A 68 -1.49 -4.72 -14.96
CA LYS A 68 -2.57 -4.54 -15.95
C LYS A 68 -2.19 -5.18 -17.27
N GLY A 69 -3.20 -5.36 -18.12
CA GLY A 69 -2.98 -5.94 -19.45
C GLY A 69 -2.44 -7.37 -19.35
N GLN A 70 -1.54 -7.75 -20.26
CA GLN A 70 -0.91 -9.09 -20.25
C GLN A 70 -0.17 -9.42 -18.94
N ALA A 71 0.32 -8.43 -18.18
CA ALA A 71 1.00 -8.69 -16.90
C ALA A 71 0.04 -9.18 -15.80
N SER A 72 -1.26 -8.86 -15.89
CA SER A 72 -2.25 -9.37 -14.93
C SER A 72 -2.47 -10.89 -15.05
N ALA A 73 -2.18 -11.47 -16.21
CA ALA A 73 -2.27 -12.91 -16.43
C ALA A 73 -1.18 -13.70 -15.68
N TRP A 74 -0.09 -13.06 -15.24
CA TRP A 74 0.98 -13.73 -14.49
C TRP A 74 0.57 -14.15 -13.07
N LEU A 75 -0.54 -13.60 -12.57
CA LEU A 75 -1.08 -13.89 -11.23
C LEU A 75 -2.30 -14.84 -11.26
N SER A 76 -2.69 -15.34 -12.44
CA SER A 76 -3.87 -16.19 -12.64
C SER A 76 -3.55 -17.69 -12.63
#